data_AF-A0A949A2P5-F1
#
_entry.id   AF-A0A949A2P5-F1
#
_cell.length_a   1.000
_cell.length_b   1.000
_cell.length_c   1.000
_cell.angle_alpha   90.00
_cell.angle_beta   90.00
_cell.angle_gamma   90.00
#
_symmetry.space_group_name_H-M   'P 1'
#
loop_
_entity.id
_entity.type
_entity.pdbx_description
1 polymer ?
#
loop_
_entity_poly.entity_id
_entity_poly.type
_entity_poly.pdbx_seq_one_letter_code
_entity_poly.pdbx_strand_id
1 'polypeptide(L)'
;MKNNFSNSKYFSLVLTVILILVVIALGRESYRYFKISQEIRDLEKQIEEFKKDNEELSKMKDYFQSKEFLQDEARGKLNLVKKGEKLIIVSNEGDLQEEIKLEEKENKTSNIKLWLEYFFGNN
;
A
#
# COMPACT_ATOMS: atom_id res chain seq x y z
N MET A 1 -28.77 0.70 77.24
CA MET A 1 -28.39 2.11 76.95
C MET A 1 -28.76 2.37 75.50
N LYS A 2 -29.73 3.25 75.23
CA LYS A 2 -30.21 3.54 73.86
C LYS A 2 -29.44 4.77 73.36
N ASN A 3 -28.49 4.55 72.46
CA ASN A 3 -27.60 5.59 71.95
C ASN A 3 -28.37 6.52 71.01
N ASN A 4 -28.86 7.64 71.55
CA ASN A 4 -29.55 8.69 70.79
C ASN A 4 -28.58 9.63 70.03
N PHE A 5 -27.40 9.15 69.62
CA PHE A 5 -26.41 9.99 68.92
C PHE A 5 -26.82 10.31 67.47
N SER A 6 -27.80 9.57 66.92
CA SER A 6 -28.24 9.69 65.52
C SER A 6 -29.30 10.78 65.25
N ASN A 7 -29.75 11.54 66.27
CA ASN A 7 -30.81 12.55 66.13
C ASN A 7 -30.30 14.01 66.08
N SER A 8 -28.98 14.23 66.03
CA SER A 8 -28.42 15.57 65.88
C SER A 8 -28.34 15.93 64.39
N LYS A 9 -29.05 16.99 63.97
CA LYS A 9 -29.02 17.54 62.59
C LYS A 9 -27.58 17.74 62.09
N TYR A 10 -26.65 18.05 62.99
CA TYR A 10 -25.23 18.23 62.70
C TYR A 10 -24.49 16.92 62.39
N PHE A 11 -24.82 15.82 63.08
CA PHE A 11 -24.22 14.51 62.80
C PHE A 11 -24.61 14.01 61.40
N SER A 12 -25.89 14.14 61.05
CA SER A 12 -26.39 13.82 59.71
C SER A 12 -25.75 14.70 58.63
N LEU A 13 -25.56 16.00 58.91
CA LEU A 13 -24.91 16.92 57.99
C LEU A 13 -23.44 16.57 57.75
N VAL A 14 -22.68 16.27 58.80
CA VAL A 14 -21.27 15.85 58.68
C VAL A 14 -21.16 14.53 57.91
N LEU A 15 -22.02 13.56 58.21
CA LEU A 15 -22.05 12.28 57.49
C LEU A 15 -22.37 12.48 56.01
N THR A 16 -23.31 13.36 55.68
CA THR A 16 -23.67 13.69 54.30
C THR A 16 -22.50 14.32 53.56
N VAL A 17 -21.77 15.25 54.19
CA VAL A 17 -20.58 15.88 53.59
C VAL A 17 -19.49 14.84 53.32
N ILE A 18 -19.23 13.94 54.27
CA ILE A 18 -18.27 12.84 54.09
C ILE A 18 -18.68 11.95 52.92
N LEU A 19 -19.96 11.61 52.82
CA LEU A 19 -20.48 10.76 51.74
C LEU A 19 -20.30 11.44 50.37
N ILE A 20 -20.58 12.74 50.27
CA ILE A 20 -20.33 13.52 49.04
C ILE A 20 -18.85 13.50 48.66
N LEU A 21 -17.93 13.70 49.61
CA LEU A 21 -16.49 13.65 49.35
C LEU A 21 -16.05 12.28 48.83
N VAL A 22 -16.58 11.19 49.41
CA VAL A 22 -16.31 9.83 48.94
C VAL A 22 -16.83 9.62 47.52
N VAL A 23 -18.06 10.06 47.21
CA VAL A 23 -18.63 9.96 45.86
C VAL A 23 -17.78 10.73 44.84
N ILE A 24 -17.31 11.93 45.18
CA ILE A 24 -16.44 12.72 44.29
C ILE A 24 -15.11 12.02 44.07
N ALA A 25 -14.48 11.49 45.13
CA ALA A 25 -13.20 10.80 45.04
C ALA A 25 -13.31 9.54 44.15
N LEU A 26 -14.33 8.72 44.37
CA LEU A 26 -14.58 7.50 43.60
C LEU A 26 -15.01 7.81 42.17
N GLY A 27 -15.81 8.86 41.97
CA GLY A 27 -16.26 9.29 40.64
C GLY A 27 -15.10 9.76 39.77
N ARG A 28 -14.17 10.54 40.33
CA ARG A 28 -12.96 10.99 39.63
C ARG A 28 -12.06 9.82 39.23
N GLU A 29 -11.86 8.86 40.13
CA GLU A 29 -11.02 7.69 39.86
C GLU A 29 -11.65 6.78 38.80
N SER A 30 -12.96 6.53 38.90
CA SER A 30 -13.71 5.74 37.92
C SER A 30 -13.66 6.37 36.52
N TYR A 31 -13.81 7.69 36.43
CA TYR A 31 -13.72 8.40 35.15
C TYR A 31 -12.32 8.29 34.53
N ARG A 32 -11.28 8.43 35.34
CA ARG A 32 -9.89 8.27 34.90
C ARG A 32 -9.64 6.86 34.39
N TYR A 33 -10.08 5.84 35.13
CA TYR A 33 -9.95 4.45 34.74
C TYR A 33 -10.63 4.16 33.40
N PHE A 34 -11.85 4.67 33.20
CA PHE A 34 -12.57 4.51 31.94
C PHE A 34 -11.84 5.12 30.76
N LYS A 35 -11.33 6.35 30.90
CA LYS A 35 -10.58 7.04 29.85
C LYS A 35 -9.30 6.28 29.46
N ILE A 36 -8.50 5.87 30.45
CA ILE A 36 -7.27 5.10 30.23
C ILE A 36 -7.60 3.76 29.54
N SER A 37 -8.64 3.07 30.00
CA SER A 37 -9.05 1.80 29.40
C SER A 37 -9.49 1.96 27.94
N GLN A 38 -10.09 3.10 27.58
CA GLN A 38 -10.46 3.39 26.21
C GLN A 38 -9.22 3.68 25.35
N GLU A 39 -8.29 4.47 25.86
CA GLU A 39 -7.01 4.76 25.20
C GLU A 39 -6.19 3.49 24.96
N ILE A 40 -6.15 2.56 25.92
CA ILE A 40 -5.49 1.25 25.76
C ILE A 40 -6.13 0.48 24.60
N ARG A 41 -7.47 0.39 24.55
CA ARG A 41 -8.15 -0.34 23.46
C ARG A 41 -7.88 0.29 22.09
N ASP A 42 -7.86 1.62 22.01
CA ASP A 42 -7.58 2.33 20.77
C ASP A 42 -6.12 2.12 20.31
N LEU A 43 -5.17 2.08 21.24
CA LEU A 43 -3.77 1.78 20.94
C LEU A 43 -3.58 0.31 20.51
N GLU A 44 -4.24 -0.64 21.19
CA GLU A 44 -4.23 -2.05 20.80
C GLU A 44 -4.76 -2.25 19.38
N LYS A 45 -5.86 -1.57 19.04
CA LYS A 45 -6.44 -1.60 17.69
C LYS A 45 -5.47 -1.05 16.65
N GLN A 46 -4.80 0.08 16.92
CA GLN A 46 -3.79 0.64 16.02
C GLN A 46 -2.60 -0.30 15.82
N ILE A 47 -2.16 -1.01 16.87
CA ILE A 47 -1.09 -2.01 16.76
C ILE A 47 -1.52 -3.16 15.84
N GLU A 48 -2.76 -3.62 15.96
CA GLU A 48 -3.29 -4.69 15.09
C GLU A 48 -3.37 -4.24 13.63
N GLU A 49 -3.83 -3.02 13.37
CA GLU A 49 -3.87 -2.41 12.04
C GLU A 49 -2.47 -2.31 11.44
N PHE A 50 -1.50 -1.74 12.16
CA PHE A 50 -0.12 -1.66 11.68
C PHE A 50 0.54 -3.02 11.45
N LYS A 51 0.20 -4.05 12.24
CA LYS A 51 0.70 -5.40 11.99
C LYS A 51 0.16 -5.95 10.67
N LYS A 52 -1.13 -5.76 10.42
CA LYS A 52 -1.78 -6.20 9.18
C LYS A 52 -1.18 -5.48 7.97
N ASP A 53 -1.03 -4.17 8.05
CA ASP A 53 -0.42 -3.37 6.98
C ASP A 53 1.01 -3.84 6.70
N ASN A 54 1.81 -4.05 7.75
CA ASN A 54 3.18 -4.54 7.59
C ASN A 54 3.23 -5.94 6.94
N GLU A 55 2.29 -6.83 7.27
CA GLU A 55 2.18 -8.14 6.63
C GLU A 55 1.83 -8.02 5.14
N GLU A 56 0.90 -7.15 4.78
CA GLU A 56 0.53 -6.88 3.38
C GLU A 56 1.69 -6.29 2.59
N LEU A 57 2.37 -5.29 3.15
CA LEU A 57 3.55 -4.68 2.55
C LEU A 57 4.68 -5.69 2.37
N SER A 58 4.88 -6.59 3.34
CA SER A 58 5.86 -7.67 3.21
C SER A 58 5.51 -8.62 2.07
N LYS A 59 4.24 -9.04 1.95
CA LYS A 59 3.78 -9.89 0.84
C LYS A 59 4.00 -9.22 -0.52
N MET A 60 3.69 -7.94 -0.63
CA MET A 60 3.90 -7.17 -1.86
C MET A 60 5.38 -7.05 -2.21
N LYS A 61 6.24 -6.81 -1.21
CA LYS A 61 7.69 -6.82 -1.39
C LYS A 61 8.18 -8.16 -1.90
N ASP A 62 7.73 -9.26 -1.29
CA ASP A 62 8.13 -10.62 -1.71
C ASP A 62 7.65 -10.92 -3.13
N TYR A 63 6.44 -10.49 -3.50
CA TYR A 63 5.92 -10.58 -4.86
C TYR A 63 6.80 -9.82 -5.86
N PHE A 64 7.18 -8.56 -5.58
CA PHE A 64 8.06 -7.79 -6.47
C PHE A 64 9.47 -8.37 -6.57
N GLN A 65 9.95 -9.07 -5.54
CA GLN A 65 11.23 -9.78 -5.58
C GLN A 65 11.13 -11.14 -6.31
N SER A 66 9.91 -11.63 -6.54
CA SER A 66 9.71 -12.91 -7.22
C SER A 66 10.10 -12.86 -8.69
N LYS A 67 10.49 -14.02 -9.23
CA LYS A 67 10.80 -14.18 -10.65
C LYS A 67 9.55 -14.05 -11.53
N GLU A 68 8.35 -14.18 -10.96
CA GLU A 68 7.07 -14.05 -11.65
C GLU A 68 6.83 -12.60 -12.02
N PHE A 69 7.00 -11.66 -11.08
CA PHE A 69 6.91 -10.23 -11.38
C PHE A 69 7.92 -9.81 -12.46
N LEU A 70 9.16 -10.31 -12.39
CA LEU A 70 10.17 -10.05 -13.43
C LEU A 70 9.76 -10.60 -14.80
N GLN A 71 9.11 -11.77 -14.85
CA GLN A 71 8.60 -12.35 -16.09
C GLN A 71 7.43 -11.56 -16.67
N ASP A 72 6.52 -11.10 -15.82
CA ASP A 72 5.35 -10.32 -16.25
C ASP A 72 5.76 -8.92 -16.74
N GLU A 73 6.68 -8.26 -16.05
CA GLU A 73 7.29 -7.00 -16.51
C GLU A 73 8.08 -7.18 -17.81
N ALA A 74 8.87 -8.26 -17.94
CA ALA A 74 9.61 -8.56 -19.17
C ALA A 74 8.66 -8.82 -20.37
N ARG A 75 7.56 -9.54 -20.14
CA ARG A 75 6.53 -9.77 -21.16
C ARG A 75 5.83 -8.47 -21.57
N GLY A 76 5.43 -7.66 -20.58
CA GLY A 76 4.68 -6.44 -20.81
C GLY A 76 5.49 -5.29 -21.40
N LYS A 77 6.76 -5.10 -20.98
CA LYS A 77 7.59 -3.96 -21.42
C LYS A 77 8.58 -4.29 -22.52
N LEU A 78 9.04 -5.54 -22.60
CA LEU A 78 10.11 -5.93 -23.53
C LEU A 78 9.62 -6.88 -24.63
N ASN A 79 8.31 -7.19 -24.69
CA ASN A 79 7.73 -8.19 -25.59
C ASN A 79 8.48 -9.53 -25.53
N LEU A 80 9.11 -9.85 -24.38
CA LEU A 80 9.93 -11.03 -24.21
C LEU A 80 9.04 -12.28 -24.13
N VAL A 81 9.17 -13.15 -25.13
CA VAL A 81 8.48 -14.44 -25.23
C VAL A 81 9.43 -15.59 -24.87
N LYS A 82 8.95 -16.60 -24.14
CA LYS A 82 9.76 -17.80 -23.82
C LYS A 82 10.07 -18.59 -25.10
N LYS A 83 11.09 -19.46 -25.05
CA LYS A 83 11.38 -20.43 -26.14
C LYS A 83 10.13 -21.27 -26.42
N GLY A 84 9.44 -20.98 -27.53
CA GLY A 84 8.22 -21.67 -27.97
C GLY A 84 6.94 -20.82 -27.98
N GLU A 85 6.94 -19.58 -27.46
CA GLU A 85 5.82 -18.64 -27.55
C GLU A 85 5.94 -17.74 -28.79
N LYS A 86 4.84 -17.47 -29.51
CA LYS A 86 4.80 -16.62 -30.71
C LYS A 86 4.11 -15.29 -30.38
N LEU A 87 4.84 -14.18 -30.47
CA LEU A 87 4.31 -12.83 -30.30
C LEU A 87 3.44 -12.47 -31.52
N ILE A 88 2.17 -12.12 -31.30
CA ILE A 88 1.24 -11.66 -32.36
C ILE A 88 0.94 -10.19 -32.09
N ILE A 89 1.57 -9.31 -32.86
CA ILE A 89 1.29 -7.86 -32.83
C ILE A 89 0.12 -7.62 -33.78
N VAL A 90 -1.04 -7.26 -33.24
CA VAL A 90 -2.20 -6.86 -34.03
C VAL A 90 -2.10 -5.36 -34.26
N SER A 91 -1.44 -4.96 -35.34
CA SER A 91 -1.53 -3.59 -35.82
C SER A 91 -2.82 -3.41 -36.62
N ASN A 92 -3.52 -2.31 -36.36
CA ASN A 92 -4.60 -1.87 -37.22
C ASN A 92 -4.00 -1.58 -38.61
N GLU A 93 -4.71 -1.96 -39.68
CA GLU A 93 -4.18 -2.00 -41.07
C GLU A 93 -3.68 -0.64 -41.62
N GLY A 94 -3.82 0.44 -40.85
CA GLY A 94 -3.36 1.79 -41.16
C GLY A 94 -1.92 2.12 -40.74
N ASP A 95 -1.37 1.53 -39.68
CA ASP A 95 -0.08 2.00 -39.12
C ASP A 95 1.14 1.21 -39.62
N LEU A 96 0.96 -0.01 -40.16
CA LEU A 96 2.05 -0.78 -40.77
C LEU A 96 2.42 -0.33 -42.18
N GLN A 97 1.59 0.52 -42.81
CA GLN A 97 1.84 0.98 -44.18
C GLN A 97 2.84 2.12 -44.25
N GLU A 98 3.09 2.86 -43.16
CA GLU A 98 4.06 3.97 -43.17
C GLU A 98 5.51 3.50 -42.99
N GLU A 99 5.77 2.48 -42.17
CA GLU A 99 7.14 1.94 -42.03
C GLU A 99 7.57 1.09 -43.23
N ILE A 100 6.65 0.34 -43.85
CA ILE A 100 6.99 -0.51 -45.02
C ILE A 100 7.17 0.33 -46.31
N LYS A 101 6.51 1.49 -46.43
CA LYS A 101 6.63 2.36 -47.62
C LYS A 101 7.92 3.18 -47.70
N LEU A 102 8.67 3.31 -46.61
CA LEU A 102 9.92 4.07 -46.63
C LEU A 102 11.07 3.30 -47.29
N GLU A 103 10.96 1.97 -47.44
CA GLU A 103 12.01 1.14 -48.06
C GLU A 103 11.76 0.80 -49.54
N GLU A 104 10.57 1.09 -50.09
CA GLU A 104 10.21 0.78 -51.48
C GLU A 104 10.47 1.91 -52.48
N LYS A 105 11.44 2.79 -52.22
CA LYS A 105 12.10 3.53 -53.32
C LYS A 105 13.24 2.68 -53.87
N GLU A 106 12.85 1.75 -54.71
CA GLU A 106 13.72 0.91 -55.53
C GLU A 106 14.62 1.79 -56.44
N ASN A 107 15.78 2.18 -55.90
CA ASN A 107 16.86 2.69 -56.72
C ASN A 107 17.31 1.55 -57.65
N LYS A 108 17.09 1.70 -58.97
CA LYS A 108 17.59 0.82 -60.04
C LYS A 108 19.12 0.82 -60.19
N THR A 109 19.86 0.94 -59.11
CA THR A 109 21.29 0.69 -59.11
C THR A 109 21.52 -0.78 -58.80
N SER A 110 22.09 -1.50 -59.77
CA SER A 110 22.54 -2.88 -59.62
C SER A 110 23.25 -3.07 -58.28
N ASN A 111 22.88 -4.11 -57.53
CA ASN A 111 23.43 -4.40 -56.21
C ASN A 111 24.96 -4.40 -56.21
N ILE A 112 25.59 -4.87 -57.29
CA ILE A 112 27.05 -4.89 -57.44
C ILE A 112 27.66 -3.48 -57.37
N LYS A 113 26.97 -2.47 -57.88
CA LYS A 113 27.41 -1.06 -57.83
C LYS A 113 27.41 -0.53 -56.39
N LEU A 114 26.39 -0.87 -55.61
CA LEU A 114 26.29 -0.50 -54.19
C LEU A 114 27.40 -1.14 -53.35
N TRP A 115 27.72 -2.41 -53.62
CA TRP A 115 28.82 -3.10 -52.94
C TRP A 115 30.19 -2.49 -53.30
N LEU A 116 30.43 -2.15 -54.57
CA LEU A 116 31.68 -1.49 -54.97
C LEU A 116 31.85 -0.12 -54.32
N GLU A 117 30.79 0.69 -54.28
CA GLU A 117 30.81 2.01 -53.65
C GLU A 117 31.03 1.92 -52.14
N TYR A 118 30.41 0.96 -51.46
CA TYR A 118 30.60 0.76 -50.02
C TYR A 118 32.03 0.34 -49.66
N PHE A 119 32.63 -0.58 -50.43
CA PHE A 119 33.95 -1.11 -50.12
C PHE A 119 35.12 -0.25 -50.62
N PHE A 120 34.91 0.58 -51.64
CA PHE A 120 35.99 1.33 -52.30
C PHE A 120 35.69 2.81 -52.54
N GLY A 121 34.52 3.32 -52.12
CA GLY A 121 34.06 4.67 -52.41
C GLY A 121 34.49 5.76 -51.41
N ASN A 122 35.31 5.43 -50.41
CA ASN A 122 35.77 6.41 -49.44
C ASN A 122 37.31 6.43 -49.34
N ASN A 123 37.91 7.42 -50.01
CA ASN A 123 39.24 7.97 -49.77
C ASN A 123 39.18 9.48 -50.02
#